data_AF-A0A318JL05-F1
#
_entry.id   AF-A0A318JL05-F1
#
_cell.length_a   1.000
_cell.length_b   1.000
_cell.length_c   1.000
_cell.angle_alpha   90.00
_cell.angle_beta   90.00
_cell.angle_gamma   90.00
#
_symmetry.space_group_name_H-M   'P 1'
#
loop_
_entity.id
_entity.type
_entity.pdbx_description
1 polymer ?
#
loop_
_entity_poly.entity_id
_entity_poly.type
_entity_poly.pdbx_seq_one_letter_code
_entity_poly.pdbx_strand_id
1 'polypeptide(L)' 'TTCHSGEPCPQSGIWHAQFPGHSVSNRQAGFEVQRFFTQGKLMPNLPVHYPRLLDRWRGYREQVEPVRWILMEYA' A
#
# COMPACT_ATOMS: atom_id res chain seq x y z
N THR A 1 0.37 -11.83 -9.66
CA THR A 1 0.99 -12.33 -8.41
C THR A 1 0.73 -11.34 -7.28
N THR A 2 0.49 -11.79 -6.05
CA THR A 2 0.34 -10.90 -4.87
C THR A 2 1.34 -11.26 -3.79
N CYS A 3 1.77 -10.26 -3.02
CA CYS A 3 2.74 -10.40 -1.93
C CYS A 3 2.36 -9.46 -0.78
N HIS A 4 2.60 -9.87 0.47
CA HIS A 4 2.33 -9.02 1.63
C HIS A 4 3.56 -8.19 2.01
N SER A 5 3.32 -7.04 2.64
CA SER A 5 4.42 -6.26 3.22
C SER A 5 5.14 -7.08 4.29
N GLY A 6 6.46 -6.97 4.34
CA GLY A 6 7.34 -7.79 5.18
C GLY A 6 7.78 -9.11 4.53
N GLU A 7 7.15 -9.53 3.43
CA GLU A 7 7.60 -10.71 2.68
C GLU A 7 8.64 -10.33 1.61
N PRO A 8 9.56 -11.24 1.26
CA PRO A 8 10.46 -11.04 0.14
C PRO A 8 9.69 -11.07 -1.18
N CYS A 9 10.01 -10.13 -2.07
CA CYS A 9 9.43 -10.01 -3.40
C CYS A 9 9.62 -11.32 -4.17
N PRO A 10 8.55 -11.98 -4.62
CA PRO A 10 8.69 -13.26 -5.30
C PRO A 10 9.29 -13.12 -6.71
N GLN A 11 9.08 -11.98 -7.38
CA GLN A 11 9.45 -11.76 -8.78
C GLN A 11 9.73 -10.28 -9.05
N SER A 12 10.77 -9.98 -9.84
CA SER A 12 11.09 -8.62 -10.25
C SER A 12 9.99 -8.01 -11.14
N GLY A 13 9.67 -6.74 -10.94
CA GLY A 13 8.64 -6.07 -11.74
C GLY A 13 8.07 -4.81 -11.10
N ILE A 14 7.03 -4.25 -11.71
CA ILE A 14 6.25 -3.13 -11.18
C ILE A 14 5.10 -3.68 -10.33
N TRP A 15 5.05 -3.24 -9.09
CA TRP A 15 4.03 -3.64 -8.12
C TRP A 15 3.20 -2.45 -7.67
N HIS A 16 1.89 -2.67 -7.60
CA HIS A 16 0.91 -1.71 -7.10
C HIS A 16 0.48 -2.08 -5.67
N ALA A 17 0.45 -1.09 -4.77
CA ALA A 17 -0.02 -1.29 -3.41
C ALA A 17 -1.54 -1.16 -3.31
N GLN A 18 -2.18 -2.19 -2.78
CA GLN A 18 -3.57 -2.21 -2.38
C GLN A 18 -3.68 -1.93 -0.88
N PHE A 19 -4.28 -0.79 -0.56
CA PHE A 19 -4.52 -0.35 0.81
C PHE A 19 -5.73 -1.05 1.45
N PRO A 20 -5.85 -1.06 2.79
CA PRO A 20 -7.03 -1.60 3.48
C PRO A 20 -8.33 -0.92 3.03
N GLY A 21 -9.41 -1.69 2.82
CA GLY A 21 -10.65 -1.17 2.23
C GLY A 21 -11.41 -0.12 3.07
N HIS A 22 -11.08 0.01 4.36
CA HIS A 22 -11.62 1.02 5.27
C HIS A 22 -10.74 2.28 5.36
N SER A 23 -9.59 2.29 4.67
CA SER A 23 -8.72 3.45 4.57
C SER A 23 -9.23 4.45 3.52
N VAL A 24 -8.92 5.72 3.73
CA VAL A 24 -9.07 6.79 2.74
C VAL A 24 -8.13 6.55 1.56
N SER A 25 -6.91 6.05 1.82
CA SER A 25 -5.93 5.72 0.78
C SER A 25 -6.45 4.71 -0.25
N ASN A 26 -7.38 3.83 0.12
CA ASN A 26 -8.01 2.92 -0.85
C ASN A 26 -9.24 3.51 -1.56
N ARG A 27 -9.90 4.52 -0.98
CA ARG A 27 -11.20 5.04 -1.47
C ARG A 27 -11.06 6.33 -2.27
N GLN A 28 -9.98 7.08 -2.08
CA GLN A 28 -9.76 8.37 -2.71
C GLN A 28 -8.86 8.24 -3.94
N ALA A 29 -9.35 8.73 -5.08
CA ALA A 29 -8.57 8.80 -6.31
C ALA A 29 -7.31 9.65 -6.08
N GLY A 30 -6.16 9.16 -6.54
CA GLY A 30 -4.85 9.82 -6.38
C GLY A 30 -3.90 9.16 -5.37
N PHE A 31 -4.36 8.21 -4.56
CA PHE A 31 -3.52 7.40 -3.66
C PHE A 31 -3.07 6.08 -4.30
N GLU A 32 -2.57 6.13 -5.54
CA GLU A 32 -1.97 4.96 -6.19
C GLU A 32 -0.47 4.94 -5.92
N VAL A 33 0.02 3.84 -5.34
CA VAL A 33 1.45 3.63 -5.13
C VAL A 33 1.91 2.49 -6.02
N GLN A 34 2.70 2.82 -7.04
CA GLN A 34 3.39 1.85 -7.89
C GLN A 34 4.89 1.96 -7.68
N ARG A 35 5.56 0.81 -7.53
CA ARG A 35 7.01 0.75 -7.34
C ARG A 35 7.62 -0.47 -8.00
N PHE A 36 8.82 -0.29 -8.53
CA PHE A 36 9.62 -1.40 -9.01
C PHE A 36 10.28 -2.14 -7.82
N PHE A 37 10.21 -3.46 -7.85
CA PHE A 37 10.92 -4.33 -6.91
C PHE A 37 11.74 -5.36 -7.66
N THR A 38 12.90 -5.68 -7.10
CA THR A 38 13.71 -6.82 -7.51
C THR A 38 13.32 -8.05 -6.68
N GLN A 39 13.35 -9.23 -7.29
CA GLN A 39 13.15 -10.50 -6.59
C GLN A 39 14.03 -10.59 -5.34
N GLY A 40 13.46 -11.09 -4.24
CA GLY A 40 14.09 -11.21 -2.93
C GLY A 40 14.06 -9.93 -2.08
N LYS A 41 13.73 -8.76 -2.65
CA LYS A 41 13.66 -7.50 -1.89
C LYS A 41 12.44 -7.49 -0.97
N LEU A 42 12.61 -7.08 0.29
CA LEU A 42 11.50 -6.98 1.23
C LEU A 42 10.48 -5.92 0.79
N MET A 43 9.20 -6.30 0.81
CA MET A 43 8.08 -5.42 0.51
C MET A 43 7.83 -4.47 1.69
N PRO A 44 7.84 -3.13 1.47
CA PRO A 44 7.71 -2.18 2.56
C PRO A 44 6.26 -2.01 2.99
N ASN A 45 6.06 -1.71 4.29
CA ASN A 45 4.81 -1.14 4.79
C ASN A 45 4.64 0.28 4.23
N LEU A 46 3.39 0.72 4.13
CA LEU A 46 3.08 2.06 3.64
C LEU A 46 2.27 2.86 4.67
N PRO A 47 2.38 4.20 4.65
CA PRO A 47 1.47 5.05 5.40
C PRO A 47 0.06 4.95 4.83
N VAL A 48 -0.88 4.61 5.70
CA VAL A 48 -2.30 4.44 5.41
C VAL A 48 -3.08 5.53 6.13
N HIS A 49 -3.97 6.19 5.39
CA HIS A 49 -4.76 7.29 5.91
C HIS A 49 -6.16 6.81 6.30
N TYR A 50 -6.57 7.05 7.54
CA TYR A 50 -7.90 6.74 8.04
C TYR A 50 -8.72 8.00 8.32
N PRO A 51 -10.04 7.97 8.11
CA PRO A 51 -10.90 9.06 8.51
C PRO A 51 -10.93 9.13 10.04
N ARG A 52 -10.81 10.32 10.62
CA ARG A 52 -11.08 10.52 12.05
C ARG A 52 -12.59 10.66 12.23
N LEU A 53 -13.20 9.73 12.96
CA LEU A 53 -14.65 9.69 13.21
C LEU A 53 -15.15 10.78 14.19
N LEU A 54 -14.25 11.48 14.88
CA LEU A 54 -14.61 12.61 15.72
C LEU A 54 -14.60 13.90 14.88
N ASP A 55 -15.79 14.30 14.45
CA ASP A 55 -16.12 15.46 13.59
C ASP A 55 -15.46 16.80 13.97
N ARG A 56 -14.84 16.89 15.16
CA ARG A 56 -14.21 18.11 15.67
C ARG A 56 -12.79 18.37 15.16
N TRP A 57 -12.12 17.35 14.60
CA TRP A 57 -10.74 17.49 14.11
C TRP A 57 -10.67 17.19 12.62
N ARG A 58 -10.64 18.24 11.79
CA ARG A 58 -10.34 18.12 10.36
C ARG A 58 -8.93 17.52 10.19
N GLY A 59 -8.84 16.24 9.86
CA GLY A 59 -7.57 15.59 9.54
C GLY A 59 -7.68 14.08 9.37
N TYR A 60 -6.78 13.53 8.56
CA TYR A 60 -6.61 12.08 8.43
C TYR A 60 -5.69 11.58 9.55
N ARG A 61 -5.92 10.36 10.05
CA ARG A 61 -4.93 9.67 10.87
C ARG A 61 -4.04 8.86 9.94
N GLU A 62 -2.77 9.20 9.87
CA GLU A 62 -1.76 8.41 9.17
C GLU A 62 -1.26 7.30 10.11
N GLN A 63 -1.17 6.08 9.60
CA GLN A 63 -0.61 4.94 10.31
C GLN A 63 0.16 4.06 9.34
N VAL A 64 1.39 3.67 9.69
CA VAL A 64 2.17 2.74 8.88
C VAL A 64 1.60 1.34 9.08
N GLU A 65 1.09 0.73 8.01
CA GLU A 65 0.48 -0.58 8.06
C GLU A 65 0.97 -1.50 6.94
N PRO A 66 0.92 -2.83 7.16
CA PRO A 66 1.18 -3.78 6.10
C PRO A 66 0.09 -3.66 5.02
N VAL A 67 0.52 -3.49 3.78
CA VAL A 67 -0.35 -3.46 2.59
C VAL A 67 -0.13 -4.70 1.75
N ARG A 68 -1.06 -4.97 0.84
CA ARG A 68 -0.90 -6.02 -0.17
C ARG A 68 -0.30 -5.40 -1.43
N TRP A 69 0.74 -6.02 -1.96
CA TRP A 69 1.35 -5.65 -3.23
C TRP A 69 0.84 -6.58 -4.33
N ILE A 70 0.48 -6.01 -5.49
CA ILE A 70 -0.04 -6.72 -6.65
C ILE A 70 0.91 -6.45 -7.82
N LEU A 71 1.45 -7.51 -8.41
CA LEU A 71 2.31 -7.40 -9.58
C LEU A 71 1.48 -6.95 -10.79
N MET A 72 1.90 -5.85 -11.40
CA MET A 72 1.27 -5.26 -12.59
C MET A 72 2.03 -5.62 -13.87
N GLU A 73 3.36 -5.59 -13.82
CA GLU A 73 4.21 -5.82 -14.99
C GLU A 73 5.51 -6.52 -14.58
N TYR A 74 5.96 -7.48 -15.38
CA TYR A 74 7.22 -8.19 -15.18
C TYR A 74 8.40 -7.35 -15.68
N ALA A 75 9.55 -7.50 -15.01
CA ALA A 75 10.84 -6.95 -15.45
C ALA A 75 11.58 -7.91 -16.37
#